data_AF-A0A660E654-F1
#
_entry.id   AF-A0A660E654-F1
#
_cell.length_a   1.000
_cell.length_b   1.000
_cell.length_c   1.000
_cell.angle_alpha   90.00
_cell.angle_beta   90.00
_cell.angle_gamma   90.00
#
_symmetry.space_group_name_H-M   'P 1'
#
loop_
_entity.id
_entity.type
_entity.pdbx_description
1 polymer ?
#
loop_
_entity_poly.entity_id
_entity_poly.type
_entity_poly.pdbx_seq_one_letter_code
_entity_poly.pdbx_strand_id
1 'polypeptide(L)'
;MLGLVLAAASLLGALIVTQLLNRYRPEQLVLAGLGLSVLASVGLIVVASLNQAGWMLVFIFLAFLGLNITLPNALNRALVGYEAIMGSASGWFSLAYYLLVSLLTYLMSWLHHGSIVTLPSYLLTISLAMLGAYYWLMKAKLN
;
A
#
# COMPACT_ATOMS: atom_id res chain seq x y z
N MET A 1 -10.90 18.57 -0.27
CA MET A 1 -10.50 18.02 -1.59
C MET A 1 -9.64 16.76 -1.47
N LEU A 2 -8.58 16.75 -0.65
CA LEU A 2 -7.76 15.54 -0.40
C LEU A 2 -8.57 14.29 -0.01
N GLY A 3 -9.53 14.42 0.92
CA GLY A 3 -10.38 13.31 1.34
C GLY A 3 -11.24 12.70 0.21
N LEU A 4 -11.67 13.53 -0.75
CA LEU A 4 -12.49 13.06 -1.88
C LEU A 4 -11.64 12.31 -2.91
N VAL A 5 -10.39 12.75 -3.13
CA VAL A 5 -9.39 12.04 -3.94
C VAL A 5 -9.05 10.69 -3.32
N LEU A 6 -8.86 10.64 -2.00
CA LEU A 6 -8.61 9.39 -1.26
C LEU A 6 -9.80 8.43 -1.31
N ALA A 7 -11.02 8.94 -1.14
CA ALA A 7 -12.24 8.14 -1.26
C ALA A 7 -12.41 7.56 -2.67
N ALA A 8 -12.19 8.37 -3.71
CA ALA A 8 -12.23 7.90 -5.09
C ALA A 8 -11.14 6.85 -5.38
N ALA A 9 -9.94 7.02 -4.83
CA ALA A 9 -8.84 6.06 -4.98
C ALA A 9 -9.16 4.71 -4.34
N SER A 10 -9.76 4.73 -3.16
CA SER A 10 -10.17 3.51 -2.45
C SER A 10 -11.33 2.81 -3.16
N LEU A 11 -12.32 3.57 -3.65
CA LEU A 11 -13.47 3.04 -4.39
C LEU A 11 -13.05 2.43 -5.73
N LEU A 12 -12.18 3.12 -6.49
CA LEU A 12 -11.61 2.57 -7.72
C LEU A 12 -10.65 1.41 -7.45
N GLY A 13 -9.83 1.47 -6.41
CA GLY A 13 -8.98 0.37 -5.98
C GLY A 13 -9.78 -0.89 -5.69
N ALA A 14 -10.89 -0.77 -4.96
CA ALA A 14 -11.80 -1.89 -4.67
C ALA A 14 -12.48 -2.46 -5.93
N LEU A 15 -12.92 -1.61 -6.85
CA LEU A 15 -13.49 -2.04 -8.14
C LEU A 15 -12.45 -2.73 -9.03
N ILE A 16 -11.23 -2.19 -9.09
CA ILE A 16 -10.13 -2.79 -9.84
C ILE A 16 -9.75 -4.15 -9.23
N VAL A 17 -9.60 -4.26 -7.90
CA VAL A 17 -9.30 -5.54 -7.24
C VAL A 17 -10.34 -6.59 -7.59
N THR A 18 -11.62 -6.26 -7.46
CA THR A 18 -12.73 -7.21 -7.70
C THR A 18 -12.78 -7.66 -9.16
N GLN A 19 -12.50 -6.78 -10.12
CA GLN A 19 -12.42 -7.16 -11.54
C GLN A 19 -11.14 -7.93 -11.89
N LEU A 20 -10.01 -7.54 -11.30
CA LEU A 20 -8.68 -8.02 -11.68
C LEU A 20 -8.34 -9.37 -11.02
N LEU A 21 -8.92 -9.68 -9.86
CA LEU A 21 -8.89 -11.01 -9.23
C LEU A 21 -9.55 -12.10 -10.09
N ASN A 22 -10.45 -11.72 -11.00
CA ASN A 22 -11.11 -12.66 -11.90
C ASN A 22 -10.19 -13.09 -13.07
N ARG A 23 -9.06 -12.40 -13.27
CA ARG A 23 -8.17 -12.59 -14.43
C ARG A 23 -6.71 -12.85 -14.07
N TYR A 24 -6.27 -12.47 -12.87
CA TYR A 24 -4.87 -12.59 -12.44
C TYR A 24 -4.73 -13.26 -11.07
N ARG A 25 -3.57 -13.90 -10.84
CA ARG A 25 -3.24 -14.46 -9.52
C ARG A 25 -3.02 -13.34 -8.51
N PRO A 26 -3.47 -13.50 -7.25
CA PRO A 26 -3.33 -12.48 -6.21
C PRO A 26 -1.87 -12.07 -5.95
N GLU A 27 -0.89 -12.94 -6.24
CA GLU A 27 0.54 -12.64 -6.09
C GLU A 27 1.04 -11.59 -7.09
N GLN A 28 0.61 -11.71 -8.35
CA GLN A 28 0.97 -10.76 -9.40
C GLN A 28 0.30 -9.41 -9.15
N LEU A 29 -0.93 -9.43 -8.62
CA LEU A 29 -1.67 -8.24 -8.20
C LEU A 29 -0.97 -7.49 -7.07
N VAL A 30 -0.47 -8.20 -6.05
CA VAL A 30 0.29 -7.61 -4.94
C VAL A 30 1.59 -6.98 -5.44
N LEU A 31 2.36 -7.67 -6.29
CA LEU A 31 3.57 -7.10 -6.89
C LEU A 31 3.28 -5.88 -7.76
N ALA A 32 2.26 -5.96 -8.62
CA ALA A 32 1.89 -4.87 -9.52
C ALA A 32 1.40 -3.64 -8.73
N GLY A 33 0.59 -3.85 -7.69
CA GLY A 33 0.13 -2.79 -6.79
C GLY A 33 1.28 -2.11 -6.05
N LEU A 34 2.20 -2.90 -5.47
CA LEU A 34 3.41 -2.38 -4.81
C LEU A 34 4.32 -1.64 -5.79
N GLY A 35 4.55 -2.20 -6.98
CA GLY A 35 5.35 -1.56 -8.03
C GLY A 35 4.74 -0.23 -8.47
N LEU A 36 3.43 -0.18 -8.65
CA LEU A 36 2.70 1.06 -8.95
C LEU A 36 2.82 2.09 -7.81
N SER A 37 2.70 1.67 -6.55
CA SER A 37 2.90 2.56 -5.40
C SER A 37 4.33 3.10 -5.31
N VAL A 38 5.34 2.28 -5.57
CA VAL A 38 6.74 2.71 -5.60
C VAL A 38 6.96 3.73 -6.72
N LEU A 39 6.53 3.44 -7.95
CA LEU A 39 6.65 4.36 -9.09
C LEU A 39 5.93 5.68 -8.82
N ALA A 40 4.72 5.61 -8.26
CA ALA A 40 3.95 6.80 -7.91
C ALA A 40 4.64 7.63 -6.81
N SER A 41 5.29 6.99 -5.84
CA SER A 41 6.05 7.67 -4.78
C SER A 41 7.28 8.39 -5.31
N VAL A 42 8.00 7.78 -6.27
CA VAL A 42 9.13 8.44 -6.94
C VAL A 42 8.65 9.66 -7.70
N GLY A 43 7.57 9.53 -8.48
CA GLY A 43 6.95 10.66 -9.18
C GLY A 43 6.48 11.76 -8.21
N LEU A 44 5.95 11.37 -7.05
CA LEU A 44 5.52 12.31 -6.01
C LEU A 44 6.68 13.13 -5.44
N ILE A 45 7.86 12.53 -5.22
CA ILE A 45 9.06 13.25 -4.77
C ILE A 45 9.49 14.29 -5.80
N VAL A 46 9.52 13.90 -7.09
CA VAL A 46 9.89 14.82 -8.19
C VAL A 46 8.90 15.98 -8.28
N VAL A 47 7.61 15.69 -8.28
CA VAL A 47 6.57 16.74 -8.36
C VAL A 47 6.53 17.62 -7.11
N ALA A 48 6.78 17.06 -5.92
CA ALA A 48 6.90 17.82 -4.69
C ALA A 48 8.06 18.81 -4.76
N SER A 49 9.18 18.45 -5.39
CA SER A 49 10.30 19.38 -5.60
C SER A 49 9.97 20.51 -6.60
N LEU A 50 9.07 20.26 -7.55
CA LEU A 50 8.59 21.25 -8.53
C LEU A 50 7.41 22.10 -8.02
N ASN A 51 6.95 21.86 -6.78
CA ASN A 51 5.85 22.55 -6.11
C ASN A 51 4.52 22.58 -6.90
N GLN A 52 4.27 21.57 -7.74
CA GLN A 52 3.05 21.48 -8.55
C GLN A 52 1.95 20.70 -7.83
N ALA A 53 1.15 21.40 -7.02
CA ALA A 53 0.10 20.81 -6.18
C ALA A 53 -0.91 19.94 -6.94
N GLY A 54 -1.27 20.28 -8.19
CA GLY A 54 -2.21 19.49 -8.99
C GLY A 54 -1.70 18.09 -9.30
N TRP A 55 -0.45 17.98 -9.75
CA TRP A 55 0.19 16.69 -10.06
C TRP A 55 0.47 15.88 -8.79
N MET A 56 0.73 16.53 -7.65
CA MET A 56 0.90 15.82 -6.38
C MET A 56 -0.34 15.01 -6.02
N LEU A 57 -1.54 15.55 -6.25
CA LEU A 57 -2.80 14.83 -6.01
C LEU A 57 -2.92 13.57 -6.87
N VAL A 58 -2.49 13.63 -8.13
CA VAL A 58 -2.51 12.48 -9.06
C VAL A 58 -1.57 11.38 -8.57
N PHE A 59 -0.35 11.75 -8.15
CA PHE A 59 0.62 10.78 -7.66
C PHE A 59 0.24 10.20 -6.29
N ILE A 60 -0.36 11.00 -5.39
CA ILE A 60 -0.95 10.51 -4.13
C ILE A 60 -2.07 9.52 -4.45
N PHE A 61 -2.97 9.85 -5.38
CA PHE A 61 -4.05 8.98 -5.81
C PHE A 61 -3.52 7.62 -6.32
N LEU A 62 -2.53 7.66 -7.22
CA LEU A 62 -1.89 6.44 -7.75
C LEU A 62 -1.23 5.62 -6.64
N ALA A 63 -0.47 6.27 -5.75
CA ALA A 63 0.21 5.58 -4.65
C ALA A 63 -0.79 4.86 -3.73
N PHE A 64 -1.87 5.54 -3.35
CA PHE A 64 -2.94 4.96 -2.54
C PHE A 64 -3.72 3.89 -3.28
N LEU A 65 -3.97 4.03 -4.58
CA LEU A 65 -4.64 3.03 -5.39
C LEU A 65 -3.83 1.72 -5.41
N GLY A 66 -2.51 1.78 -5.61
CA GLY A 66 -1.64 0.60 -5.54
C GLY A 66 -1.65 -0.08 -4.16
N LEU A 67 -1.66 0.69 -3.08
CA LEU A 67 -1.78 0.16 -1.72
C LEU A 67 -3.15 -0.49 -1.48
N ASN A 68 -4.24 0.16 -1.89
CA ASN A 68 -5.59 -0.39 -1.77
C ASN A 68 -5.78 -1.68 -2.59
N ILE A 69 -5.03 -1.87 -3.67
CA ILE A 69 -4.99 -3.15 -4.40
C ILE A 69 -4.18 -4.21 -3.63
N THR A 70 -3.07 -3.79 -3.04
CA THR A 70 -2.10 -4.69 -2.40
C THR A 70 -2.61 -5.27 -1.09
N LEU A 71 -3.04 -4.40 -0.16
CA LEU A 71 -3.36 -4.80 1.22
C LEU A 71 -4.43 -5.89 1.33
N PRO A 72 -5.64 -5.75 0.73
CA PRO A 72 -6.68 -6.77 0.87
C PRO A 72 -6.27 -8.10 0.25
N ASN A 73 -5.52 -8.07 -0.85
CA ASN A 73 -5.02 -9.28 -1.51
C ASN A 73 -3.94 -9.99 -0.68
N ALA A 74 -3.04 -9.24 -0.05
CA ALA A 74 -2.02 -9.79 0.83
C ALA A 74 -2.65 -10.42 2.10
N LEU A 75 -3.62 -9.74 2.71
CA LEU A 75 -4.35 -10.25 3.87
C LEU A 75 -5.19 -11.49 3.52
N ASN A 76 -5.95 -11.45 2.43
CA ASN A 76 -6.73 -12.60 1.98
C ASN A 76 -5.82 -13.82 1.74
N ARG A 77 -4.64 -13.61 1.14
CA ARG A 77 -3.62 -14.66 0.97
C ARG A 77 -3.09 -15.22 2.30
N ALA A 78 -2.91 -14.38 3.32
CA ALA A 78 -2.45 -14.83 4.64
C ALA A 78 -3.50 -15.64 5.41
N LEU A 79 -4.79 -15.44 5.09
CA LEU A 79 -5.91 -16.18 5.66
C LEU A 79 -6.13 -17.56 5.00
N VAL A 80 -5.57 -17.80 3.82
CA VAL A 80 -5.65 -19.11 3.14
C VAL A 80 -4.97 -20.16 4.03
N GLY A 81 -5.73 -21.18 4.46
CA GLY A 81 -5.28 -22.22 5.40
C GLY A 81 -5.80 -22.04 6.83
N TYR A 82 -6.40 -20.90 7.16
CA TYR A 82 -7.07 -20.64 8.44
C TYR A 82 -8.61 -20.65 8.33
N GLU A 83 -9.14 -21.33 7.31
CA GLU A 83 -10.57 -21.33 6.95
C GLU A 83 -11.48 -21.78 8.09
N ALA A 84 -11.04 -22.75 8.90
CA ALA A 84 -11.78 -23.25 10.05
C ALA A 84 -11.89 -22.23 11.21
N ILE A 85 -10.98 -21.24 11.27
CA ILE A 85 -10.89 -20.24 12.34
C ILE A 85 -10.78 -18.80 11.79
N MET A 86 -11.39 -18.53 10.63
CA MET A 86 -11.23 -17.24 9.94
C MET A 86 -11.57 -16.03 10.81
N GLY A 87 -12.60 -16.13 11.65
CA GLY A 87 -13.01 -15.04 12.53
C GLY A 87 -11.91 -14.63 13.51
N SER A 88 -11.32 -15.60 14.22
CA SER A 88 -10.24 -15.36 15.18
C SER A 88 -8.92 -15.00 14.49
N ALA A 89 -8.58 -15.68 13.38
CA ALA A 89 -7.36 -15.41 12.62
C ALA A 89 -7.35 -13.98 12.05
N SER A 90 -8.47 -13.54 11.46
CA SER A 90 -8.63 -12.17 10.94
C SER A 90 -8.52 -11.12 12.04
N GLY A 91 -9.04 -11.41 13.24
CA GLY A 91 -8.90 -10.53 14.41
C GLY A 91 -7.43 -10.32 14.79
N TRP A 92 -6.64 -11.39 14.88
CA TRP A 92 -5.20 -11.28 15.17
C TRP A 92 -4.41 -10.58 14.07
N PHE A 93 -4.71 -10.88 12.79
CA PHE A 93 -4.06 -10.20 11.67
C PHE A 93 -4.35 -8.70 11.63
N SER A 94 -5.62 -8.30 11.85
CA SER A 94 -6.00 -6.90 11.90
C SER A 94 -5.40 -6.17 13.11
N LEU A 95 -5.35 -6.81 14.28
CA LEU A 95 -4.67 -6.27 15.46
C LEU A 95 -3.20 -5.98 15.17
N ALA A 96 -2.47 -6.97 14.61
CA ALA A 96 -1.06 -6.81 14.25
C ALA A 96 -0.86 -5.69 13.21
N TYR A 97 -1.71 -5.65 12.18
CA TYR A 97 -1.71 -4.59 11.18
C TYR A 97 -1.89 -3.21 11.80
N TYR A 98 -2.90 -3.02 12.66
CA TYR A 98 -3.18 -1.73 13.28
C TYR A 98 -2.09 -1.30 14.26
N LEU A 99 -1.51 -2.22 15.03
CA LEU A 99 -0.37 -1.91 15.90
C LEU A 99 0.84 -1.44 15.08
N LEU A 100 1.13 -2.11 13.97
CA LEU A 100 2.22 -1.74 13.08
C LEU A 100 1.96 -0.39 12.39
N VAL A 101 0.74 -0.15 11.90
CA VAL A 101 0.37 1.14 11.31
C VAL A 101 0.44 2.26 12.35
N SER A 102 0.01 2.02 13.58
CA SER A 102 0.10 2.98 14.68
C SER A 102 1.56 3.35 14.98
N LEU A 103 2.45 2.35 15.07
CA LEU A 103 3.88 2.56 15.25
C LEU A 103 4.49 3.37 14.10
N LEU A 104 4.18 3.02 12.85
CA LEU A 104 4.65 3.75 11.67
C LEU A 104 4.11 5.19 11.62
N THR A 105 2.86 5.40 12.06
CA THR A 105 2.27 6.74 12.13
C THR A 105 2.95 7.58 13.20
N TYR A 106 3.25 6.99 14.34
CA TYR A 106 4.02 7.63 15.40
C TYR A 106 5.44 8.00 14.94
N LEU A 107 6.12 7.09 14.24
CA LEU A 107 7.45 7.33 13.67
C LEU A 107 7.43 8.50 12.68
N MET A 108 6.40 8.58 11.84
CA MET A 108 6.20 9.71 10.92
C MET A 108 6.00 11.03 11.67
N SER A 109 5.20 11.02 12.75
CA SER A 109 5.00 12.21 13.59
C SER A 109 6.31 12.73 14.15
N TRP A 110 7.20 11.83 14.58
CA TRP A 110 8.53 12.18 15.08
C TRP A 110 9.49 12.66 13.98
N LEU A 111 9.44 12.04 12.79
CA LEU A 111 10.27 12.39 11.64
C LEU A 111 9.77 13.61 10.86
N HIS A 112 8.57 14.13 11.14
CA HIS A 112 7.98 15.21 10.37
C HIS A 112 8.56 16.58 10.75
N HIS A 113 9.52 17.05 9.96
CA HIS A 113 10.19 18.34 10.13
C HIS A 113 9.50 19.51 9.38
N GLY A 114 8.22 19.36 9.01
CA GLY A 114 7.49 20.38 8.25
C GLY A 114 7.81 20.44 6.75
N SER A 115 8.67 19.56 6.24
CA SER A 115 8.99 19.49 4.81
C SER A 115 7.94 18.70 4.03
N ILE A 116 7.56 19.24 2.87
CA ILE A 116 6.59 18.64 1.94
C ILE A 116 7.11 17.29 1.39
N VAL A 117 8.44 17.11 1.34
CA VAL A 117 9.09 15.92 0.76
C VAL A 117 9.21 14.77 1.77
N THR A 118 9.02 15.03 3.07
CA THR A 118 9.13 14.00 4.11
C THR A 118 8.07 12.91 3.94
N LEU A 119 6.83 13.25 3.61
CA LEU A 119 5.76 12.27 3.46
C LEU A 119 5.94 11.38 2.19
N PRO A 120 6.24 11.94 1.00
CA PRO A 120 6.55 11.13 -0.19
C PRO A 120 7.73 10.18 0.00
N SER A 121 8.81 10.64 0.65
CA SER A 121 9.99 9.81 0.93
C SER A 121 9.70 8.71 1.95
N TYR A 122 8.87 9.00 2.96
CA TYR A 122 8.39 8.01 3.91
C TYR A 122 7.55 6.91 3.23
N LEU A 123 6.62 7.32 2.36
CA LEU A 123 5.77 6.40 1.61
C LEU A 123 6.59 5.51 0.65
N LEU A 124 7.60 6.08 -0.01
CA LEU A 124 8.55 5.33 -0.83
C LEU A 124 9.30 4.28 0.00
N THR A 125 9.82 4.68 1.16
CA THR A 125 10.60 3.80 2.04
C THR A 125 9.78 2.61 2.52
N ILE A 126 8.55 2.85 2.99
CA ILE A 126 7.64 1.77 3.39
C ILE A 126 7.27 0.88 2.21
N SER A 127 6.94 1.47 1.06
CA SER A 127 6.55 0.70 -0.13
C SER A 127 7.69 -0.18 -0.64
N LEU A 128 8.94 0.31 -0.61
CA LEU A 128 10.13 -0.48 -0.92
C LEU A 128 10.37 -1.59 0.10
N ALA A 129 10.21 -1.31 1.40
CA ALA A 129 10.34 -2.32 2.44
C ALA A 129 9.29 -3.44 2.26
N MET A 130 8.04 -3.08 1.96
CA MET A 130 6.97 -4.03 1.66
C MET A 130 7.27 -4.86 0.41
N LEU A 131 7.75 -4.22 -0.67
CA LEU A 131 8.12 -4.91 -1.91
C LEU A 131 9.29 -5.87 -1.70
N GLY A 132 10.33 -5.45 -0.98
CA GLY A 132 11.47 -6.27 -0.63
C GLY A 132 11.08 -7.47 0.24
N ALA A 133 10.27 -7.25 1.27
CA ALA A 133 9.76 -8.31 2.14
C ALA A 133 8.90 -9.32 1.36
N TYR A 134 8.02 -8.83 0.47
CA TYR A 134 7.18 -9.69 -0.35
C TYR A 134 7.98 -10.50 -1.37
N TYR A 135 8.97 -9.88 -2.01
CA TYR A 135 9.88 -10.56 -2.93
C TYR A 135 10.71 -11.64 -2.21
N TRP A 136 11.22 -11.34 -1.01
CA TRP A 136 11.94 -12.31 -0.19
C TRP A 136 11.07 -13.50 0.20
N LEU A 137 9.83 -13.25 0.62
CA LEU A 137 8.85 -14.30 0.95
C LEU A 137 8.54 -15.21 -0.25
N MET A 138 8.35 -14.63 -1.44
CA MET A 138 8.10 -15.44 -2.64
C MET A 138 9.32 -16.26 -3.05
N LYS A 139 10.53 -15.69 -2.99
CA LYS A 139 11.76 -16.42 -3.26
C LYS A 139 11.94 -17.60 -2.29
N ALA A 140 11.64 -17.40 -1.01
CA ALA A 140 11.70 -18.46 0.00
C ALA A 140 10.68 -19.58 -0.21
N LYS A 141 9.59 -19.33 -0.95
CA LYS A 141 8.56 -20.34 -1.27
C LYS A 141 8.86 -21.16 -2.53
N LEU A 142 9.83 -20.71 -3.34
CA LEU A 142 10.26 -21.34 -4.60
C LEU A 142 11.53 -22.20 -4.43
N ASN A 143 12.23 -22.08 -3.30
CA ASN A 143 13.36 -22.92 -2.90
C ASN A 143 12.92 -23.99 -1.89
#